data_AF-A0A1G8WZ02-F1
#
_entry.id   AF-A0A1G8WZ02-F1
#
_cell.length_a   1.000
_cell.length_b   1.000
_cell.length_c   1.000
_cell.angle_alpha   90.00
_cell.angle_beta   90.00
_cell.angle_gamma   90.00
#
_symmetry.space_group_name_H-M   'P 1'
#
loop_
_entity.id
_entity.type
_entity.pdbx_description
1 polymer ?
#
loop_
_entity_poly.entity_id
_entity_poly.type
_entity_poly.pdbx_seq_one_letter_code
_entity_poly.pdbx_strand_id
1 'polypeptide(L)'
;MIVCKERGICVENFNDSIQSLIEGAGWLAPALFIVIHLLRPLLFLPVIVVCIAGGVFFGFVEGAVLSFIGLSLMSFFFYKLVNIFPKFREGVARLKQKVFQDRRITVSQVMILRVMPFIHFHLLSLYLMEMTKTLKGYMYYSALGVILPAVLYTAFGQAITEFSWYAAGLFMIILLVVYAFLGRIHQMNIESSNG
;
A
#
# COMPACT_ATOMS: atom_id res chain seq x y z
N MET A 1 -3.33 6.65 -40.11
CA MET A 1 -2.02 6.74 -40.79
C MET A 1 -1.02 5.99 -39.95
N ILE A 2 -0.73 4.74 -40.32
CA ILE A 2 0.08 3.78 -39.56
C ILE A 2 1.51 3.91 -40.06
N VAL A 3 2.42 4.41 -39.22
CA VAL A 3 3.86 4.36 -39.50
C VAL A 3 4.40 3.12 -38.79
N CYS A 4 4.39 1.97 -39.48
CA CYS A 4 5.21 0.81 -39.13
C CYS A 4 6.64 1.11 -39.58
N LYS A 5 7.55 1.31 -38.63
CA LYS A 5 8.99 1.37 -38.90
C LYS A 5 9.61 0.00 -38.61
N GLU A 6 10.19 -0.59 -39.65
CA GLU A 6 10.92 -1.86 -39.66
C GLU A 6 12.07 -1.87 -38.63
N ARG A 7 11.88 -2.56 -37.50
CA ARG A 7 12.90 -3.26 -36.70
C ARG A 7 12.24 -4.01 -35.53
N GLY A 8 11.83 -5.26 -35.78
CA GLY A 8 12.16 -6.43 -34.94
C GLY A 8 11.88 -6.50 -33.44
N ILE A 9 11.17 -5.58 -32.80
CA ILE A 9 10.67 -5.77 -31.42
C ILE A 9 9.29 -5.11 -31.33
N CYS A 10 8.23 -5.90 -31.50
CA CYS A 10 6.88 -5.49 -31.12
C CYS A 10 6.84 -5.44 -29.59
N VAL A 11 7.24 -4.33 -28.99
CA VAL A 11 6.73 -3.95 -27.67
C VAL A 11 5.28 -3.59 -27.93
N GLU A 12 4.36 -4.55 -27.77
CA GLU A 12 2.96 -4.21 -27.53
C GLU A 12 2.98 -3.14 -26.43
N ASN A 13 2.31 -2.00 -26.67
CA ASN A 13 2.18 -1.01 -25.62
C ASN A 13 1.53 -1.73 -24.44
N PHE A 14 2.24 -1.83 -23.32
CA PHE A 14 1.77 -2.48 -22.10
C PHE A 14 0.31 -2.12 -21.74
N ASN A 15 -0.07 -0.89 -22.08
CA ASN A 15 -1.43 -0.36 -21.95
C ASN A 15 -2.50 -1.13 -22.75
N ASP A 16 -2.19 -1.58 -23.98
CA ASP A 16 -3.12 -2.31 -24.85
C ASP A 16 -3.35 -3.74 -24.32
N SER A 17 -2.32 -4.38 -23.75
CA SER A 17 -2.43 -5.68 -23.09
C SER A 17 -3.24 -5.59 -21.78
N ILE A 18 -3.05 -4.52 -21.00
CA ILE A 18 -3.84 -4.27 -19.78
C ILE A 18 -5.30 -3.99 -20.13
N GLN A 19 -5.53 -3.15 -21.13
CA GLN A 19 -6.87 -2.78 -21.56
C GLN A 19 -7.66 -4.00 -22.09
N SER A 20 -7.04 -4.86 -22.90
CA SER A 20 -7.67 -6.10 -23.38
C SER A 20 -7.96 -7.12 -22.25
N LEU A 21 -7.12 -7.18 -21.21
CA LEU A 21 -7.39 -8.02 -20.04
C LEU A 21 -8.57 -7.50 -19.20
N ILE A 22 -8.69 -6.18 -19.05
CA ILE A 22 -9.79 -5.55 -18.31
C ILE A 22 -11.10 -5.64 -19.10
N GLU A 23 -11.06 -5.40 -20.40
CA GLU A 23 -12.21 -5.54 -21.30
C GLU A 23 -12.67 -7.01 -21.39
N GLY A 24 -11.75 -7.97 -21.35
CA GLY A 24 -12.06 -9.40 -21.30
C GLY A 24 -12.65 -9.87 -19.96
N ALA A 25 -12.27 -9.23 -18.85
CA ALA A 25 -12.80 -9.55 -17.52
C ALA A 25 -14.10 -8.78 -17.17
N GLY A 26 -14.33 -7.62 -17.81
CA GLY A 26 -15.51 -6.79 -17.59
C GLY A 26 -15.73 -6.44 -16.10
N TRP A 27 -16.98 -6.50 -15.65
CA TRP A 27 -17.38 -6.16 -14.27
C TRP A 27 -16.76 -7.07 -13.18
N LEU A 28 -16.19 -8.22 -13.54
CA LEU A 28 -15.57 -9.16 -12.59
C LEU A 28 -14.22 -8.66 -12.07
N ALA A 29 -13.51 -7.82 -12.83
CA ALA A 29 -12.18 -7.36 -12.43
C ALA A 29 -12.17 -6.58 -11.09
N PRO A 30 -13.06 -5.60 -10.85
CA PRO A 30 -13.18 -4.93 -9.55
C PRO A 30 -13.53 -5.88 -8.39
N ALA A 31 -14.41 -6.86 -8.63
CA ALA A 31 -14.81 -7.83 -7.61
C ALA A 31 -13.63 -8.74 -7.22
N LEU A 32 -12.89 -9.26 -8.21
CA LEU A 32 -11.70 -10.06 -7.99
C LEU A 32 -10.62 -9.27 -7.24
N PHE A 33 -10.45 -8.00 -7.58
CA PHE A 33 -9.51 -7.11 -6.89
C PHE A 33 -9.82 -6.96 -5.40
N ILE A 34 -11.10 -6.82 -5.03
CA ILE A 34 -11.53 -6.78 -3.63
C ILE A 34 -11.27 -8.13 -2.94
N VAL A 35 -11.51 -9.25 -3.63
CA VAL A 35 -11.21 -10.59 -3.09
C VAL A 35 -9.71 -10.75 -2.84
N ILE A 36 -8.84 -10.34 -3.76
CA ILE A 36 -7.38 -10.37 -3.57
C ILE A 36 -6.98 -9.50 -2.37
N HIS A 37 -7.61 -8.34 -2.20
CA HIS A 37 -7.43 -7.47 -1.05
C HIS A 37 -7.71 -8.19 0.29
N LEU A 38 -8.69 -9.09 0.33
CA LEU A 38 -9.06 -9.90 1.50
C LEU A 38 -8.16 -11.14 1.67
N LEU A 39 -7.74 -11.77 0.57
CA LEU A 39 -6.87 -12.95 0.57
C LEU A 39 -5.40 -12.62 0.85
N ARG A 40 -5.02 -11.33 0.86
CA ARG A 40 -3.65 -10.85 1.11
C ARG A 40 -2.91 -11.57 2.24
N PRO A 41 -3.50 -11.75 3.45
CA PRO A 41 -2.82 -12.43 4.55
C PRO A 41 -2.57 -13.92 4.28
N LEU A 42 -3.41 -14.58 3.47
CA LEU A 42 -3.23 -15.98 3.08
C LEU A 42 -2.14 -16.14 2.02
N LEU A 43 -2.03 -15.14 1.14
CA LEU A 43 -1.03 -15.09 0.07
C LEU A 43 0.30 -14.45 0.52
N PHE A 44 0.40 -14.03 1.79
CA PHE A 44 1.54 -13.25 2.32
C PHE A 44 1.89 -12.03 1.47
N LEU A 45 0.89 -11.45 0.81
CA LEU A 45 1.07 -10.30 -0.07
C LEU A 45 1.07 -9.00 0.76
N PRO A 46 2.08 -8.12 0.60
CA PRO A 46 2.10 -6.86 1.30
C PRO A 46 1.05 -5.90 0.72
N VAL A 47 0.57 -4.97 1.55
CA VAL A 47 -0.51 -4.05 1.15
C VAL A 47 -0.14 -3.23 -0.09
N ILE A 48 1.11 -2.75 -0.13
CA ILE A 48 1.65 -1.91 -1.20
C ILE A 48 1.50 -2.55 -2.60
N VAL A 49 1.79 -3.84 -2.74
CA VAL A 49 1.79 -4.54 -4.04
C VAL A 49 0.40 -4.52 -4.65
N VAL A 50 -0.62 -4.85 -3.87
CA VAL A 50 -1.99 -4.93 -4.40
C VAL A 50 -2.56 -3.53 -4.65
N CYS A 51 -2.23 -2.52 -3.85
CA CYS A 51 -2.69 -1.16 -4.13
C CYS A 51 -2.02 -0.58 -5.40
N ILE A 52 -0.72 -0.82 -5.61
CA ILE A 52 -0.04 -0.45 -6.86
C ILE A 52 -0.70 -1.15 -8.05
N ALA A 53 -0.97 -2.45 -7.94
CA ALA A 53 -1.68 -3.20 -8.98
C ALA A 53 -3.06 -2.57 -9.28
N GLY A 54 -3.77 -2.09 -8.26
CA GLY A 54 -5.04 -1.38 -8.45
C GLY A 54 -4.89 -0.10 -9.27
N GLY A 55 -3.83 0.67 -9.03
CA GLY A 55 -3.49 1.86 -9.83
C GLY A 55 -3.10 1.54 -11.27
N VAL A 56 -2.39 0.43 -11.47
CA VAL A 56 -1.96 -0.04 -12.81
C VAL A 56 -3.16 -0.55 -13.63
N PHE A 57 -4.07 -1.30 -13.01
CA PHE A 57 -5.21 -1.90 -13.71
C PHE A 57 -6.39 -0.94 -13.85
N PHE A 58 -6.77 -0.21 -12.80
CA PHE A 58 -8.00 0.60 -12.81
C PHE A 58 -7.71 2.11 -12.84
N GLY A 59 -6.45 2.51 -12.85
CA GLY A 59 -6.06 3.90 -12.65
C GLY A 59 -6.20 4.34 -11.19
N PHE A 60 -5.88 5.61 -10.96
CA PHE A 60 -5.77 6.22 -9.64
C PHE A 60 -7.13 6.28 -8.94
N VAL A 61 -8.14 6.86 -9.59
CA VAL A 61 -9.43 7.14 -8.95
C VAL A 61 -10.17 5.84 -8.63
N GLU A 62 -10.42 5.00 -9.63
CA GLU A 62 -11.13 3.73 -9.44
C GLU A 62 -10.30 2.77 -8.59
N GLY A 63 -8.98 2.67 -8.85
CA GLY A 63 -8.07 1.87 -8.04
C GLY A 63 -8.02 2.31 -6.57
N ALA A 64 -8.04 3.62 -6.27
CA ALA A 64 -8.09 4.15 -4.90
C ALA A 64 -9.40 3.77 -4.21
N VAL A 65 -10.54 3.95 -4.89
CA VAL A 65 -11.86 3.60 -4.33
C VAL A 65 -11.94 2.10 -4.05
N LEU A 66 -11.54 1.26 -5.01
CA LEU A 66 -11.54 -0.20 -4.85
C LEU A 66 -10.57 -0.65 -3.76
N SER A 67 -9.38 -0.04 -3.68
CA SER A 67 -8.39 -0.34 -2.63
C SER A 67 -8.91 0.06 -1.24
N PHE A 68 -9.55 1.22 -1.14
CA PHE A 68 -10.18 1.69 0.09
C PHE A 68 -11.29 0.75 0.56
N ILE A 69 -12.17 0.29 -0.36
CA ILE A 69 -13.22 -0.67 -0.05
C ILE A 69 -12.61 -2.00 0.42
N GLY A 70 -11.64 -2.55 -0.30
CA GLY A 70 -10.99 -3.81 0.06
C GLY A 70 -10.27 -3.73 1.41
N LEU A 71 -9.55 -2.65 1.69
CA LEU A 71 -8.87 -2.42 2.97
C LEU A 71 -9.86 -2.25 4.14
N SER A 72 -10.97 -1.56 3.90
CA SER A 72 -12.02 -1.35 4.89
C SER A 72 -12.76 -2.65 5.22
N LEU A 73 -13.11 -3.45 4.20
CA LEU A 73 -13.70 -4.78 4.37
C LEU A 73 -12.75 -5.71 5.12
N MET A 74 -11.46 -5.71 4.79
CA MET A 74 -10.46 -6.50 5.50
C MET A 74 -10.41 -6.14 7.00
N SER A 75 -10.50 -4.85 7.32
CA SER A 75 -10.59 -4.36 8.70
C SER A 75 -11.85 -4.87 9.40
N PHE A 76 -13.00 -4.82 8.73
CA PHE A 76 -14.26 -5.34 9.27
C PHE A 76 -14.19 -6.84 9.57
N PHE A 77 -13.68 -7.65 8.64
CA PHE A 77 -13.48 -9.10 8.85
C PHE A 77 -12.55 -9.37 10.02
N PHE A 78 -11.46 -8.62 10.12
CA PHE A 78 -10.52 -8.73 11.22
C PHE A 78 -11.18 -8.42 12.58
N TYR A 79 -12.01 -7.37 12.65
CA TYR A 79 -12.77 -7.08 13.86
C TYR A 79 -13.70 -8.22 14.27
N LYS A 80 -14.46 -8.77 13.33
CA LYS A 80 -15.32 -9.93 13.60
C LYS A 80 -14.51 -11.12 14.10
N LEU A 81 -13.39 -11.42 13.44
CA LEU A 81 -12.55 -12.56 13.80
C LEU A 81 -12.01 -12.43 15.23
N VAL A 82 -11.50 -11.27 15.62
CA VAL A 82 -10.99 -11.02 16.98
C VAL A 82 -12.11 -11.10 18.02
N ASN A 83 -13.31 -10.63 17.70
CA ASN A 83 -14.43 -10.66 18.65
C ASN A 83 -15.01 -12.07 18.87
N ILE A 84 -14.84 -12.98 17.90
CA ILE A 84 -15.26 -14.40 18.02
C ILE A 84 -14.30 -15.20 18.90
N PHE A 85 -13.00 -14.86 18.90
CA PHE A 85 -11.97 -15.60 19.64
C PHE A 85 -11.44 -14.80 20.85
N PRO A 86 -12.02 -14.94 22.06
CA PRO A 86 -11.64 -14.15 23.24
C PRO A 86 -10.19 -14.37 23.71
N LYS A 87 -9.57 -15.51 23.38
CA LYS A 87 -8.15 -15.77 23.67
C LYS A 87 -7.20 -14.83 22.91
N PHE A 88 -7.58 -14.34 21.73
CA PHE A 88 -6.80 -13.34 21.00
C PHE A 88 -6.84 -11.98 21.71
N ARG A 89 -7.95 -11.63 22.36
CA ARG A 89 -8.09 -10.38 23.11
C ARG A 89 -7.07 -10.25 24.25
N GLU A 90 -6.83 -11.32 24.99
CA GLU A 90 -5.90 -11.30 26.13
C GLU A 90 -4.43 -11.15 25.70
N GLY A 91 -4.03 -11.80 24.61
CA GLY A 91 -2.69 -11.64 24.04
C GLY A 91 -2.42 -10.22 23.54
N VAL A 92 -3.46 -9.57 23.00
CA VAL A 92 -3.40 -8.21 22.47
C VAL A 92 -3.30 -7.17 23.58
N ALA A 93 -4.08 -7.32 24.66
CA ALA A 93 -3.99 -6.44 25.82
C ALA A 93 -2.59 -6.45 26.46
N ARG A 94 -1.93 -7.62 26.51
CA ARG A 94 -0.54 -7.74 26.97
C ARG A 94 0.46 -7.08 26.02
N LEU A 95 0.26 -7.19 24.71
CA LEU A 95 1.13 -6.56 23.72
C LEU A 95 1.03 -5.03 23.76
N LYS A 96 -0.18 -4.48 23.98
CA LYS A 96 -0.42 -3.04 24.18
C LYS A 96 0.40 -2.48 25.33
N GLN A 97 0.39 -3.16 26.48
CA GLN A 97 1.15 -2.74 27.66
C GLN A 97 2.66 -2.71 27.40
N LYS A 98 3.17 -3.64 26.57
CA LYS A 98 4.59 -3.75 26.27
C LYS A 98 5.06 -2.76 25.18
N VAL A 99 4.21 -2.44 24.20
CA VAL A 99 4.59 -1.64 23.03
C VAL A 99 4.19 -0.17 23.14
N PHE A 100 3.04 0.15 23.75
CA PHE A 100 2.44 1.48 23.61
C PHE A 100 2.31 2.32 24.89
N GLN A 101 2.69 1.78 26.07
CA GLN A 101 2.86 2.51 27.35
C GLN A 101 1.94 3.75 27.51
N ASP A 102 0.61 3.56 27.38
CA ASP A 102 -0.44 4.60 27.55
C ASP A 102 -0.44 5.82 26.59
N ARG A 103 0.37 5.83 25.53
CA ARG A 103 0.28 6.91 24.53
C ARG A 103 -0.93 6.73 23.60
N ARG A 104 -1.75 7.79 23.49
CA ARG A 104 -2.84 7.88 22.52
C ARG A 104 -2.29 8.30 21.16
N ILE A 105 -2.45 7.46 20.15
CA ILE A 105 -2.03 7.72 18.78
C ILE A 105 -3.18 8.45 18.06
N THR A 106 -2.86 9.54 17.36
CA THR A 106 -3.84 10.29 16.57
C THR A 106 -4.14 9.59 15.25
N VAL A 107 -5.28 9.89 14.62
CA VAL A 107 -5.67 9.30 13.33
C VAL A 107 -4.61 9.52 12.26
N SER A 108 -4.00 10.70 12.23
CA SER A 108 -2.93 11.02 11.27
C SER A 108 -1.69 10.16 11.47
N GLN A 109 -1.31 9.89 12.73
CA GLN A 109 -0.22 8.96 13.02
C GLN A 109 -0.56 7.54 12.60
N VAL A 110 -1.80 7.09 12.81
CA VAL A 110 -2.29 5.79 12.30
C VAL A 110 -2.18 5.73 10.78
N MET A 111 -2.57 6.78 10.06
CA MET A 111 -2.45 6.86 8.61
C MET A 111 -1.00 6.70 8.16
N ILE A 112 -0.06 7.45 8.76
CA ILE A 112 1.37 7.37 8.45
C ILE A 112 1.94 5.98 8.76
N LEU A 113 1.58 5.41 9.92
CA LEU A 113 2.00 4.08 10.32
C LEU A 113 1.50 2.99 9.37
N ARG A 114 0.33 3.15 8.74
CA ARG A 114 -0.20 2.20 7.73
C ARG A 114 0.50 2.29 6.37
N VAL A 115 1.15 3.42 6.09
CA VAL A 115 1.99 3.59 4.90
C VAL A 115 3.38 2.97 5.11
N MET A 116 3.80 2.75 6.37
CA MET A 116 5.05 2.04 6.62
C MET A 116 4.86 0.53 6.40
N PRO A 117 5.61 -0.11 5.48
CA PRO A 117 5.42 -1.53 5.16
C PRO A 117 5.84 -2.48 6.30
N PHE A 118 6.60 -1.98 7.28
CA PHE A 118 7.12 -2.75 8.40
C PHE A 118 6.08 -3.01 9.50
N ILE A 119 5.04 -2.18 9.59
CA ILE A 119 3.99 -2.31 10.60
C ILE A 119 2.84 -3.14 10.03
N HIS A 120 2.62 -4.32 10.62
CA HIS A 120 1.54 -5.20 10.18
C HIS A 120 0.17 -4.55 10.42
N PHE A 121 -0.67 -4.55 9.38
CA PHE A 121 -2.04 -4.01 9.41
C PHE A 121 -2.86 -4.47 10.63
N HIS A 122 -2.68 -5.74 11.01
CA HIS A 122 -3.36 -6.36 12.14
C HIS A 122 -3.04 -5.69 13.48
N LEU A 123 -1.79 -5.29 13.72
CA LEU A 123 -1.37 -4.68 15.00
C LEU A 123 -2.07 -3.33 15.22
N LEU A 124 -2.12 -2.51 14.18
CA LEU A 124 -2.72 -1.19 14.26
C LEU A 124 -4.25 -1.25 14.28
N SER A 125 -4.82 -2.23 13.60
CA SER A 125 -6.23 -2.57 13.70
C SER A 125 -6.63 -2.98 15.13
N LEU A 126 -5.83 -3.82 15.80
CA LEU A 126 -6.03 -4.18 17.21
C LEU A 126 -5.96 -2.96 18.14
N TYR A 127 -4.98 -2.08 17.93
CA TYR A 127 -4.85 -0.86 18.69
C TYR A 127 -6.11 0.02 18.60
N LEU A 128 -6.62 0.24 17.38
CA LEU A 128 -7.86 1.00 17.18
C LEU A 128 -9.04 0.34 17.88
N MET A 129 -9.15 -0.98 17.81
CA MET A 129 -10.22 -1.75 18.44
C MET A 129 -10.24 -1.61 19.97
N GLU A 130 -9.07 -1.47 20.61
CA GLU A 130 -9.01 -1.17 22.04
C GLU A 130 -9.38 0.28 22.36
N MET A 131 -8.95 1.25 21.55
CA MET A 131 -9.33 2.65 21.74
C MET A 131 -10.83 2.87 21.55
N THR A 132 -11.47 2.08 20.69
CA THR A 132 -12.89 2.24 20.36
C THR A 132 -13.72 1.09 20.92
N LYS A 133 -14.57 1.37 21.91
CA LYS A 133 -15.43 0.33 22.52
C LYS A 133 -16.54 -0.19 21.59
N THR A 134 -16.74 0.44 20.42
CA THR A 134 -17.82 0.10 19.47
C THR A 134 -17.27 -0.17 18.07
N LEU A 135 -17.91 -1.09 17.34
CA LEU A 135 -17.60 -1.41 15.94
C LEU A 135 -17.62 -0.17 15.03
N LYS A 136 -18.59 0.73 15.24
CA LYS A 136 -18.72 1.97 14.45
C LYS A 136 -17.51 2.88 14.64
N GLY A 137 -17.07 3.07 15.88
CA GLY A 137 -15.88 3.86 16.18
C GLY A 137 -14.64 3.26 15.54
N TYR A 138 -14.43 1.96 15.72
CA TYR A 138 -13.33 1.23 15.11
C TYR A 138 -13.30 1.41 13.59
N MET A 139 -14.44 1.21 12.94
CA MET A 139 -14.51 1.30 11.49
C MET A 139 -14.27 2.72 10.98
N TYR A 140 -14.77 3.74 11.69
CA TYR A 140 -14.53 5.13 11.34
C TYR A 140 -13.03 5.46 11.33
N TYR A 141 -12.32 5.16 12.43
CA TYR A 141 -10.89 5.44 12.50
C TYR A 141 -10.06 4.55 11.57
N SER A 142 -10.46 3.29 11.39
CA SER A 142 -9.75 2.40 10.48
C SER A 142 -9.95 2.79 9.02
N ALA A 143 -11.14 3.24 8.63
CA ALA A 143 -11.42 3.72 7.29
C ALA A 143 -10.55 4.94 7.00
N LEU A 144 -10.56 5.94 7.88
CA LEU A 144 -9.68 7.11 7.75
C LEU A 144 -8.19 6.71 7.67
N GLY A 145 -7.78 5.74 8.49
CA GLY A 145 -6.43 5.17 8.48
C GLY A 145 -5.98 4.60 7.15
N VAL A 146 -6.90 4.03 6.35
CA VAL A 146 -6.56 3.36 5.08
C VAL A 146 -6.70 4.26 3.85
N ILE A 147 -7.25 5.47 3.98
CA ILE A 147 -7.34 6.43 2.88
C ILE A 147 -5.95 6.77 2.33
N LEU A 148 -5.03 7.14 3.22
CA LEU A 148 -3.68 7.56 2.82
C LEU A 148 -2.93 6.48 2.03
N PRO A 149 -2.80 5.21 2.52
CA PRO A 149 -2.14 4.17 1.74
C PRO A 149 -2.91 3.80 0.46
N ALA A 150 -4.25 3.83 0.46
CA ALA A 150 -5.03 3.54 -0.74
C ALA A 150 -4.71 4.57 -1.84
N VAL A 151 -4.81 5.86 -1.53
CA VAL A 151 -4.54 6.97 -2.45
C VAL A 151 -3.08 7.00 -2.89
N LEU A 152 -2.14 6.94 -1.94
CA LEU A 152 -0.72 7.08 -2.22
C LEU A 152 -0.23 5.96 -3.14
N TYR A 153 -0.52 4.71 -2.82
CA TYR A 153 -0.01 3.57 -3.59
C TYR A 153 -0.70 3.39 -4.94
N THR A 154 -1.99 3.70 -5.07
CA THR A 154 -2.66 3.64 -6.38
C THR A 154 -2.21 4.79 -7.28
N ALA A 155 -1.95 5.98 -6.71
CA ALA A 155 -1.33 7.08 -7.45
C ALA A 155 0.06 6.68 -7.97
N PHE A 156 0.88 6.04 -7.13
CA PHE A 156 2.15 5.48 -7.59
C PHE A 156 1.96 4.42 -8.69
N GLY A 157 0.95 3.56 -8.59
CA GLY A 157 0.63 2.57 -9.62
C GLY A 157 0.32 3.20 -10.98
N GLN A 158 -0.55 4.21 -11.01
CA GLN A 158 -0.85 4.93 -12.26
C GLN A 158 0.36 5.71 -12.77
N ALA A 159 1.13 6.34 -11.89
CA ALA A 159 2.33 7.05 -12.29
C ALA A 159 3.33 6.11 -13.00
N ILE A 160 3.49 4.89 -12.51
CA ILE A 160 4.36 3.87 -13.14
C ILE A 160 3.89 3.53 -14.56
N THR A 161 2.58 3.48 -14.81
CA THR A 161 2.05 3.21 -16.17
C THR A 161 2.24 4.38 -17.13
N GLU A 162 2.26 5.61 -16.62
CA GLU A 162 2.46 6.82 -17.43
C GLU A 162 3.95 7.12 -17.69
N PHE A 163 4.84 6.67 -16.80
CA PHE A 163 6.27 6.83 -17.01
C PHE A 163 6.79 5.86 -18.08
N SER A 164 7.23 6.41 -19.21
CA SER A 164 8.02 5.67 -20.19
C SER A 164 9.23 5.02 -19.50
N TRP A 165 9.60 3.81 -19.90
CA TRP A 165 10.70 3.03 -19.29
C TRP A 165 12.04 3.79 -19.25
N TYR A 166 12.25 4.76 -20.15
CA TYR A 166 13.39 5.67 -20.12
C TYR A 166 13.37 6.64 -18.93
N ALA A 167 12.20 7.14 -18.53
CA ALA A 167 12.04 8.02 -17.37
C ALA A 167 12.27 7.28 -16.05
N ALA A 168 11.82 6.02 -15.97
CA ALA A 168 12.15 5.13 -14.84
C ALA A 168 13.67 4.87 -14.74
N GLY A 169 14.33 4.64 -15.88
CA GLY A 169 15.79 4.50 -15.94
C GLY A 169 16.52 5.77 -15.50
N LEU A 170 16.08 6.94 -15.95
CA LEU A 170 16.65 8.23 -15.55
C LEU A 170 16.49 8.50 -14.05
N PHE A 171 15.30 8.21 -13.50
CA PHE A 171 15.04 8.36 -12.07
C PHE A 171 15.95 7.45 -11.22
N MET A 172 16.15 6.19 -11.63
CA MET A 172 17.06 5.26 -10.97
C MET A 172 18.52 5.75 -11.00
N ILE A 173 18.96 6.31 -12.12
CA ILE A 173 20.31 6.91 -12.25
C ILE A 173 20.46 8.12 -11.32
N ILE A 174 19.47 9.02 -11.29
CA ILE A 174 19.48 10.19 -10.39
C ILE A 174 19.54 9.74 -8.93
N LEU A 175 18.75 8.73 -8.56
CA LEU A 175 18.75 8.19 -7.19
C LEU A 175 20.11 7.59 -6.81
N LEU A 176 20.75 6.85 -7.72
CA LEU A 176 22.10 6.31 -7.51
C LEU A 176 23.14 7.42 -7.35
N VAL A 177 23.05 8.50 -8.15
CA VAL A 177 23.94 9.66 -8.04
C VAL A 177 23.74 10.36 -6.70
N VAL A 178 22.50 10.59 -6.28
CA VAL A 178 22.20 11.21 -4.97
C VAL A 178 22.71 10.33 -3.84
N TYR A 179 22.50 9.01 -3.89
CA TYR A 179 23.02 8.09 -2.88
C TYR A 179 24.55 8.09 -2.82
N ALA A 180 25.23 8.05 -3.96
CA ALA A 180 26.68 8.14 -4.03
C ALA A 180 27.19 9.49 -3.49
N PHE A 181 26.48 10.58 -3.76
CA PHE A 181 26.81 11.91 -3.28
C PHE A 181 26.63 12.04 -1.76
N LEU A 182 25.52 11.53 -1.22
CA LEU A 182 25.27 11.44 0.23
C LEU A 182 26.32 10.59 0.93
N GLY A 183 26.70 9.45 0.32
CA GLY A 183 27.77 8.59 0.81
C GLY A 183 29.11 9.33 0.88
N ARG A 184 29.45 10.12 -0.15
CA ARG A 184 30.66 10.95 -0.12
C ARG A 184 30.62 12.05 0.95
N ILE A 185 29.49 12.75 1.10
CA ILE A 185 29.34 13.78 2.14
C ILE A 185 29.50 13.16 3.54
N HIS A 186 28.95 11.97 3.76
CA HIS A 186 29.10 11.28 5.04
C HIS A 186 30.55 10.91 5.33
N GLN A 187 31.32 10.47 4.32
CA GLN A 187 32.74 10.16 4.49
C GLN A 187 33.59 11.41 4.78
N MET A 188 33.34 12.53 4.09
CA MET A 188 34.06 13.79 4.33
C MET A 188 33.80 14.36 5.75
N ASN A 189 32.58 14.23 6.27
CA ASN A 189 32.26 14.67 7.61
C ASN A 189 32.91 13.80 8.71
N ILE A 190 33.19 12.53 8.45
CA ILE A 190 33.87 11.64 9.39
C ILE A 190 35.37 11.94 9.46
N GLU A 191 36.03 12.21 8.32
CA GLU A 191 37.45 12.60 8.29
C GLU A 191 37.70 13.96 8.96
N SER A 192 36.78 14.93 8.81
CA SER A 192 36.87 16.24 9.47
C SER A 192 36.70 16.22 11.00
N SER A 193 36.12 15.16 11.58
CA SER A 193 35.90 15.07 13.04
C SER A 193 37.02 14.33 13.78
N ASN A 194 37.94 13.69 13.05
CA ASN A 194 39.03 12.86 13.59
C ASN A 194 40.43 13.49 13.41
N GLY A 195 40.53 14.71 12.85
CA GLY A 195 41.77 15.49 12.74
C GLY A 195 41.69 16.76 13.59
#